data_AF-A0A840MGN3-F1
#
_entry.id   AF-A0A840MGN3-F1
#
_cell.length_a   1.000
_cell.length_b   1.000
_cell.length_c   1.000
_cell.angle_alpha   90.00
_cell.angle_beta   90.00
_cell.angle_gamma   90.00
#
_symmetry.space_group_name_H-M   'P 1'
#
loop_
_entity.id
_entity.type
_entity.pdbx_description
1 polymer ?
#
loop_
_entity_poly.entity_id
_entity_poly.type
_entity_poly.pdbx_seq_one_letter_code
_entity_poly.pdbx_strand_id
1 'polypeptide(L)'
;MSVAVLALTRCGLPPTRQAELYEQAASLDVLTFCGSKFTLKGMLPIMMVYILHNKSEIVLLLVYFLNNYLLLEPQHKESEMAERSQGKEISHRLRGMVEKRFTRRGRFRELEEISSISGSRWKNFFYGRQEATLEMVDFWCKKYPDERDWLLDGPLQKKVESATFNVRPMLQERPNRTIAERLTWVIFEWAAPSGEELFRYLEEKSNGTVPADDWKQVIIHAKPPSAAMVAVVGDYRPHFIEWIIMGVTTGDGQVDPTDKESIDKWNTRLQEQWNRVFNMLMTARQQQDECDK
;
A
#
# COMPACT_ATOMS: atom_id res chain seq x y z
N MET A 1 8.25 -6.10 -49.80
CA MET A 1 6.78 -6.29 -49.88
C MET A 1 6.22 -6.14 -48.48
N SER A 2 5.49 -5.05 -48.24
CA SER A 2 5.13 -4.60 -46.89
C SER A 2 3.87 -5.31 -46.37
N VAL A 3 3.81 -5.53 -45.05
CA VAL A 3 2.75 -6.24 -44.29
C VAL A 3 1.34 -5.69 -44.59
N ALA A 4 1.23 -4.47 -45.10
CA ALA A 4 -0.02 -3.85 -45.56
C ALA A 4 -0.73 -4.61 -46.69
N VAL A 5 0.01 -5.29 -47.58
CA VAL A 5 -0.59 -6.00 -48.73
C VAL A 5 -1.35 -7.27 -48.30
N LEU A 6 -0.98 -7.86 -47.16
CA LEU A 6 -1.64 -9.05 -46.61
C LEU A 6 -2.92 -8.74 -45.82
N ALA A 7 -3.12 -7.50 -45.39
CA ALA A 7 -4.31 -7.12 -44.62
C ALA A 7 -5.53 -6.83 -45.53
N LEU A 8 -5.32 -6.26 -46.71
CA LEU A 8 -6.42 -5.84 -47.59
C LEU A 8 -7.06 -6.98 -48.38
N THR A 9 -6.37 -8.10 -48.57
CA THR A 9 -6.90 -9.27 -49.29
C THR A 9 -7.92 -10.08 -48.49
N ARG A 10 -8.03 -9.87 -47.17
CA ARG A 10 -8.99 -10.58 -46.30
C ARG A 10 -10.36 -9.90 -46.15
N CYS A 11 -10.56 -8.72 -46.71
CA CYS A 11 -11.79 -7.93 -46.50
C CYS A 11 -12.80 -7.96 -47.67
N GLY A 12 -12.58 -8.76 -48.73
CA GLY A 12 -13.61 -9.01 -49.75
C GLY A 12 -14.12 -7.78 -50.51
N LEU A 13 -13.31 -6.72 -50.65
CA LEU A 13 -13.69 -5.51 -51.38
C LEU A 13 -13.54 -5.69 -52.91
N PRO A 14 -14.46 -5.16 -53.73
CA PRO A 14 -14.38 -5.26 -55.18
C PRO A 14 -13.17 -4.47 -55.75
N PRO A 15 -12.58 -4.91 -56.89
CA PRO A 15 -11.30 -4.41 -57.41
C PRO A 15 -11.27 -2.90 -57.67
N THR A 16 -12.40 -2.31 -58.04
CA THR A 16 -12.54 -0.88 -58.34
C THR A 16 -12.36 0.01 -57.11
N ARG A 17 -12.73 -0.45 -55.90
CA ARG A 17 -12.51 0.30 -54.65
C ARG A 17 -11.11 0.14 -54.07
N GLN A 18 -10.38 -0.90 -54.47
CA GLN A 18 -9.00 -1.10 -54.01
C GLN A 18 -8.05 -0.10 -54.67
N ALA A 19 -8.32 0.29 -55.93
CA ALA A 19 -7.54 1.28 -56.66
C ALA A 19 -7.69 2.71 -56.09
N GLU A 20 -8.91 3.13 -55.75
CA GLU A 20 -9.16 4.45 -55.13
C GLU A 20 -8.52 4.58 -53.73
N LEU A 21 -8.52 3.50 -52.94
CA LEU A 21 -7.89 3.49 -51.62
C LEU A 21 -6.36 3.46 -51.69
N TYR A 22 -5.79 2.89 -52.75
CA TYR A 22 -4.34 2.92 -52.99
C TYR A 22 -3.86 4.34 -53.34
N GLU A 23 -4.65 5.08 -54.11
CA GLU A 23 -4.34 6.45 -54.51
C GLU A 23 -4.53 7.44 -53.36
N GLN A 24 -5.51 7.21 -52.46
CA GLN A 24 -5.71 7.99 -51.24
C GLN A 24 -4.69 7.67 -50.12
N ALA A 25 -4.22 6.43 -50.01
CA ALA A 25 -3.21 6.04 -49.04
C ALA A 25 -1.79 6.54 -49.39
N ALA A 26 -1.54 6.88 -50.65
CA ALA A 26 -0.27 7.46 -51.08
C ALA A 26 -0.11 8.94 -50.69
N SER A 27 -1.19 9.63 -50.27
CA SER A 27 -1.17 11.08 -49.98
C SER A 27 -1.63 11.48 -48.57
N LEU A 28 -1.86 10.55 -47.65
CA LEU A 28 -2.26 10.85 -46.26
C LEU A 28 -1.60 9.89 -45.27
N ASP A 29 -0.70 10.41 -44.43
CA ASP A 29 -0.33 9.80 -43.16
C ASP A 29 -1.54 9.90 -42.20
N VAL A 30 -2.50 8.99 -42.33
CA VAL A 30 -3.65 8.91 -41.42
C VAL A 30 -3.92 7.46 -41.00
N LEU A 31 -3.72 7.22 -39.71
CA LEU A 31 -4.19 6.06 -38.96
C LEU A 31 -5.72 5.94 -39.07
N THR A 32 -6.22 4.86 -39.65
CA THR A 32 -7.65 4.52 -39.59
C THR A 32 -7.88 3.48 -38.48
N PHE A 33 -8.65 3.88 -37.46
CA PHE A 33 -9.12 3.07 -36.35
C PHE A 33 -10.44 2.39 -36.74
N CYS A 34 -10.53 1.06 -36.63
CA CYS A 34 -11.76 0.31 -36.90
C CYS A 34 -12.60 0.24 -35.61
N GLY A 35 -13.63 1.08 -35.51
CA GLY A 35 -14.55 1.11 -34.38
C GLY A 35 -15.62 0.02 -34.46
N SER A 36 -15.60 -0.92 -33.51
CA SER A 36 -16.73 -1.83 -33.26
C SER A 36 -17.67 -1.21 -32.24
N LYS A 37 -18.97 -1.15 -32.58
CA LYS A 37 -20.05 -0.71 -31.70
C LYS A 37 -20.11 -1.57 -30.42
N PHE A 38 -19.92 -0.94 -29.26
CA PHE A 38 -20.38 -1.48 -27.98
C PHE A 38 -21.42 -0.53 -27.39
N THR A 39 -22.68 -0.96 -27.37
CA THR A 39 -23.74 -0.38 -26.55
C THR A 39 -23.89 -1.26 -25.32
N LEU A 40 -23.53 -0.78 -24.13
CA LEU A 40 -24.02 -1.29 -22.85
C LEU A 40 -23.97 -0.19 -21.79
N LYS A 41 -25.11 -0.06 -21.10
CA LYS A 41 -25.48 0.99 -20.14
C LYS A 41 -24.61 0.94 -18.87
N GLY A 42 -24.21 2.13 -18.41
CA GLY A 42 -23.86 2.39 -17.02
C GLY A 42 -22.39 2.17 -16.68
N MET A 43 -21.53 3.13 -17.03
CA MET A 43 -20.29 3.42 -16.30
C MET A 43 -19.68 4.75 -16.79
N LEU A 44 -18.94 5.37 -15.87
CA LEU A 44 -18.25 6.67 -15.85
C LEU A 44 -17.60 7.17 -17.17
N PRO A 45 -17.38 8.49 -17.33
CA PRO A 45 -17.02 9.10 -18.61
C PRO A 45 -15.64 8.65 -19.09
N ILE A 46 -15.62 8.13 -20.31
CA ILE A 46 -14.42 7.89 -21.11
C ILE A 46 -13.79 9.24 -21.43
N MET A 47 -12.70 9.61 -20.74
CA MET A 47 -11.83 10.70 -21.19
C MET A 47 -11.06 10.25 -22.43
N MET A 48 -11.39 10.85 -23.56
CA MET A 48 -10.59 10.82 -24.79
C MET A 48 -9.25 11.51 -24.52
N VAL A 49 -8.15 10.75 -24.52
CA VAL A 49 -6.78 11.29 -24.50
C VAL A 49 -6.32 11.48 -25.95
N TYR A 50 -6.07 12.73 -26.34
CA TYR A 50 -5.44 13.06 -27.62
C TYR A 50 -3.96 12.60 -27.60
N ILE A 51 -3.58 11.77 -28.57
CA ILE A 51 -2.20 11.32 -28.77
C ILE A 51 -1.47 12.38 -29.60
N LEU A 52 -0.67 13.22 -28.95
CA LEU A 52 0.31 14.08 -29.63
C LEU A 52 1.69 13.43 -29.61
N HIS A 53 2.39 13.60 -30.72
CA HIS A 53 3.58 12.88 -31.13
C HIS A 53 4.82 13.21 -30.27
N ASN A 54 5.03 12.50 -29.15
CA ASN A 54 6.37 12.27 -28.61
C ASN A 54 6.39 11.07 -27.64
N LYS A 55 7.08 9.98 -28.02
CA LYS A 55 6.95 8.66 -27.37
C LYS A 55 7.47 8.58 -25.93
N SER A 56 8.26 9.55 -25.46
CA SER A 56 8.85 9.56 -24.12
C SER A 56 8.00 10.25 -23.05
N GLU A 57 7.18 11.25 -23.41
CA GLU A 57 6.38 12.01 -22.44
C GLU A 57 5.02 11.35 -22.13
N ILE A 58 4.48 10.57 -23.06
CA ILE A 58 3.18 9.89 -22.91
C ILE A 58 3.23 8.80 -21.82
N VAL A 59 4.38 8.11 -21.69
CA VAL A 59 4.55 7.08 -20.64
C VAL A 59 4.55 7.71 -19.26
N LEU A 60 5.19 8.88 -19.12
CA LEU A 60 5.21 9.63 -17.86
C LEU A 60 3.82 10.12 -17.47
N LEU A 61 3.04 10.66 -18.40
CA LEU A 61 1.69 11.13 -18.13
C LEU A 61 0.73 10.00 -17.74
N LEU A 62 0.80 8.84 -18.39
CA LEU A 62 -0.03 7.68 -18.02
C LEU A 62 0.33 7.11 -16.65
N VAL A 63 1.62 7.05 -16.30
CA VAL A 63 2.06 6.64 -14.95
C VAL A 63 1.63 7.66 -13.90
N TYR A 64 1.73 8.96 -14.21
CA TYR A 64 1.32 10.03 -13.29
C TYR A 64 -0.20 10.06 -13.07
N PHE A 65 -0.98 9.82 -14.12
CA PHE A 65 -2.43 9.77 -14.05
C PHE A 65 -2.92 8.51 -13.32
N LEU A 66 -2.34 7.34 -13.59
CA LEU A 66 -2.67 6.11 -12.87
C LEU A 66 -2.28 6.18 -11.39
N ASN A 67 -1.12 6.77 -11.05
CA ASN A 67 -0.72 7.00 -9.66
C ASN A 67 -1.66 7.96 -8.93
N ASN A 68 -2.17 9.00 -9.58
CA ASN A 68 -3.09 9.95 -8.94
C ASN A 68 -4.54 9.44 -8.87
N TYR A 69 -5.01 8.66 -9.86
CA TYR A 69 -6.39 8.15 -9.86
C TYR A 69 -6.60 6.98 -8.89
N LEU A 70 -5.55 6.19 -8.60
CA LEU A 70 -5.59 5.14 -7.56
C LEU A 70 -5.60 5.70 -6.12
N LEU A 71 -5.32 6.99 -5.93
CA LEU A 71 -5.31 7.65 -4.61
C LEU A 71 -6.68 8.25 -4.21
N LEU A 72 -7.69 8.19 -5.08
CA LEU A 72 -8.96 8.91 -4.89
C LEU A 72 -10.18 8.00 -5.13
N GLU A 73 -10.41 7.00 -4.25
CA GLU A 73 -11.72 6.52 -3.74
C GLU A 73 -11.60 5.15 -3.01
N PRO A 74 -12.38 4.81 -1.96
CA PRO A 74 -13.14 5.62 -1.01
C PRO A 74 -12.65 5.39 0.45
N GLN A 75 -12.03 6.41 1.05
CA GLN A 75 -11.45 6.41 2.40
C GLN A 75 -12.43 6.08 3.55
N HIS A 76 -13.75 6.09 3.29
CA HIS A 76 -14.77 5.99 4.32
C HIS A 76 -15.09 4.55 4.77
N LYS A 77 -14.78 3.52 3.97
CA LYS A 77 -14.92 2.11 4.37
C LYS A 77 -13.65 1.58 5.05
N GLU A 78 -12.49 2.13 4.70
CA GLU A 78 -11.22 1.79 5.34
C GLU A 78 -11.14 2.35 6.76
N SER A 79 -11.67 3.56 7.01
CA SER A 79 -11.70 4.16 8.35
C SER A 79 -12.53 3.34 9.34
N GLU A 80 -13.73 2.88 8.96
CA GLU A 80 -14.57 2.05 9.84
C GLU A 80 -13.98 0.66 10.10
N MET A 81 -13.30 0.06 9.11
CA MET A 81 -12.57 -1.19 9.31
C MET A 81 -11.34 -1.01 10.21
N ALA A 82 -10.61 0.09 10.05
CA ALA A 82 -9.46 0.44 10.87
C ALA A 82 -9.85 0.70 12.34
N GLU A 83 -10.94 1.44 12.57
CA GLU A 83 -11.43 1.76 13.92
C GLU A 83 -11.91 0.49 14.66
N ARG A 84 -12.61 -0.42 13.96
CA ARG A 84 -12.98 -1.75 14.50
C ARG A 84 -11.77 -2.65 14.76
N SER A 85 -10.70 -2.53 13.96
CA SER A 85 -9.45 -3.25 14.19
C SER A 85 -8.72 -2.73 15.42
N GLN A 86 -8.71 -1.40 15.62
CA GLN A 86 -8.07 -0.75 16.76
C GLN A 86 -8.73 -1.10 18.09
N GLY A 87 -10.07 -1.12 18.16
CA GLY A 87 -10.80 -1.51 19.37
C GLY A 87 -10.51 -2.96 19.81
N LYS A 88 -10.36 -3.87 18.85
CA LYS A 88 -9.98 -5.27 19.11
C LYS A 88 -8.56 -5.39 19.64
N GLU A 89 -7.63 -4.62 19.09
CA GLU A 89 -6.23 -4.63 19.52
C GLU A 89 -6.08 -4.07 20.94
N ILE A 90 -6.70 -2.93 21.24
CA ILE A 90 -6.74 -2.35 22.60
C ILE A 90 -7.31 -3.38 23.59
N SER A 91 -8.40 -4.04 23.21
CA SER A 91 -9.03 -5.09 24.03
C SER A 91 -8.08 -6.26 24.30
N HIS A 92 -7.34 -6.73 23.29
CA HIS A 92 -6.38 -7.82 23.43
C HIS A 92 -5.24 -7.43 24.37
N ARG A 93 -4.65 -6.24 24.19
CA ARG A 93 -3.56 -5.72 25.02
C ARG A 93 -3.96 -5.55 26.47
N LEU A 94 -5.12 -4.94 26.71
CA LEU A 94 -5.63 -4.74 28.06
C LEU A 94 -5.88 -6.08 28.78
N ARG A 95 -6.36 -7.12 28.07
CA ARG A 95 -6.49 -8.47 28.66
C ARG A 95 -5.14 -9.03 29.11
N GLY A 96 -4.11 -8.91 28.28
CA GLY A 96 -2.75 -9.34 28.62
C GLY A 96 -2.19 -8.63 29.86
N MET A 97 -2.45 -7.33 30.01
CA MET A 97 -2.02 -6.56 31.19
C MET A 97 -2.77 -7.00 32.46
N VAL A 98 -4.10 -7.21 32.34
CA VAL A 98 -4.92 -7.74 33.44
C VAL A 98 -4.41 -9.12 33.87
N GLU A 99 -4.11 -10.01 32.92
CA GLU A 99 -3.62 -11.36 33.20
C GLU A 99 -2.26 -11.35 33.89
N LYS A 100 -1.33 -10.51 33.42
CA LYS A 100 0.01 -10.38 33.99
C LYS A 100 0.00 -9.83 35.41
N ARG A 101 -0.85 -8.84 35.69
CA ARG A 101 -0.85 -8.12 36.97
C ARG A 101 -1.74 -8.79 38.02
N PHE A 102 -2.89 -9.31 37.64
CA PHE A 102 -3.85 -9.92 38.56
C PHE A 102 -3.91 -11.44 38.39
N THR A 103 -2.86 -12.11 38.83
CA THR A 103 -2.71 -13.56 38.70
C THR A 103 -3.57 -14.36 39.69
N ARG A 104 -3.97 -13.75 40.80
CA ARG A 104 -4.65 -14.42 41.92
C ARG A 104 -6.11 -14.79 41.61
N ARG A 105 -6.60 -15.81 42.32
CA ARG A 105 -8.01 -16.19 42.36
C ARG A 105 -8.78 -15.06 43.06
N GLY A 106 -9.76 -14.48 42.37
CA GLY A 106 -10.46 -13.28 42.85
C GLY A 106 -10.09 -11.97 42.13
N ARG A 107 -9.25 -12.01 41.09
CA ARG A 107 -8.85 -10.84 40.28
C ARG A 107 -9.97 -9.87 39.91
N PHE A 108 -11.17 -10.36 39.61
CA PHE A 108 -12.28 -9.50 39.19
C PHE A 108 -12.91 -8.75 40.35
N ARG A 109 -12.89 -9.32 41.55
CA ARG A 109 -13.32 -8.63 42.77
C ARG A 109 -12.33 -7.54 43.15
N GLU A 110 -11.04 -7.85 43.06
CA GLU A 110 -9.97 -6.88 43.28
C GLU A 110 -10.04 -5.73 42.26
N LEU A 111 -10.24 -6.04 40.98
CA LEU A 111 -10.46 -5.01 39.94
C LEU A 111 -11.70 -4.17 40.23
N GLU A 112 -12.79 -4.76 40.69
CA GLU A 112 -14.01 -4.04 41.04
C GLU A 112 -13.79 -3.06 42.20
N GLU A 113 -13.11 -3.51 43.26
CA GLU A 113 -12.76 -2.68 44.41
C GLU A 113 -11.87 -1.48 44.02
N ILE A 114 -10.99 -1.64 43.03
CA ILE A 114 -10.05 -0.59 42.61
C ILE A 114 -10.64 0.32 41.52
N SER A 115 -11.44 -0.22 40.60
CA SER A 115 -11.94 0.52 39.42
C SER A 115 -13.36 1.04 39.56
N SER A 116 -14.13 0.57 40.56
CA SER A 116 -15.58 0.77 40.64
C SER A 116 -16.37 0.22 39.43
N ILE A 117 -15.73 -0.54 38.54
CA ILE A 117 -16.38 -1.25 37.43
C ILE A 117 -16.73 -2.65 37.92
N SER A 118 -17.99 -3.06 37.78
CA SER A 118 -18.45 -4.34 38.31
C SER A 118 -17.58 -5.52 37.86
N GLY A 119 -17.33 -6.48 38.77
CA GLY A 119 -16.52 -7.65 38.47
C GLY A 119 -17.11 -8.51 37.35
N SER A 120 -18.44 -8.46 37.16
CA SER A 120 -19.12 -9.10 36.04
C SER A 120 -18.74 -8.51 34.68
N ARG A 121 -18.58 -7.18 34.58
CA ARG A 121 -18.08 -6.51 33.38
C ARG A 121 -16.61 -6.88 33.14
N TRP A 122 -15.75 -6.80 34.15
CA TRP A 122 -14.36 -7.26 33.99
C TRP A 122 -14.26 -8.72 33.53
N LYS A 123 -15.11 -9.59 34.06
CA LYS A 123 -15.18 -11.00 33.68
C LYS A 123 -15.61 -11.17 32.22
N ASN A 124 -16.67 -10.49 31.78
CA ASN A 124 -17.14 -10.56 30.39
C ASN A 124 -16.08 -10.04 29.40
N PHE A 125 -15.38 -8.96 29.77
CA PHE A 125 -14.31 -8.40 28.96
C PHE A 125 -13.13 -9.38 28.86
N PHE A 126 -12.70 -9.94 30.00
CA PHE A 126 -11.56 -10.85 30.07
C PHE A 126 -11.76 -12.14 29.27
N TYR A 127 -12.98 -12.68 29.26
CA TYR A 127 -13.31 -13.87 28.46
C TYR A 127 -13.75 -13.55 27.01
N GLY A 128 -13.55 -12.32 26.54
CA GLY A 128 -13.83 -11.93 25.15
C GLY A 128 -15.31 -11.88 24.78
N ARG A 129 -16.22 -11.82 25.77
CA ARG A 129 -17.67 -11.65 25.54
C ARG A 129 -18.06 -10.19 25.27
N GLN A 130 -17.19 -9.24 25.62
CA GLN A 130 -17.32 -7.83 25.28
C GLN A 130 -15.94 -7.22 24.99
N GLU A 131 -15.92 -6.15 24.20
CA GLU A 131 -14.72 -5.34 23.98
C GLU A 131 -14.44 -4.40 25.16
N ALA A 132 -13.24 -3.81 25.18
CA ALA A 132 -12.84 -2.83 26.20
C ALA A 132 -13.73 -1.59 26.07
N THR A 133 -14.48 -1.27 27.12
CA THR A 133 -15.21 0.00 27.19
C THR A 133 -14.27 1.15 27.51
N LEU A 134 -14.59 2.37 27.08
CA LEU A 134 -13.79 3.57 27.37
C LEU A 134 -13.49 3.73 28.87
N GLU A 135 -14.46 3.41 29.74
CA GLU A 135 -14.28 3.41 31.20
C GLU A 135 -13.15 2.49 31.68
N MET A 136 -12.99 1.30 31.07
CA MET A 136 -11.94 0.34 31.42
C MET A 136 -10.57 0.82 30.97
N VAL A 137 -10.50 1.44 29.78
CA VAL A 137 -9.27 2.01 29.23
C VAL A 137 -8.84 3.22 30.04
N ASP A 138 -9.75 4.16 30.31
CA ASP A 138 -9.50 5.36 31.10
C ASP A 138 -9.05 5.01 32.53
N PHE A 139 -9.71 4.04 33.17
CA PHE A 139 -9.28 3.50 34.46
C PHE A 139 -7.82 3.01 34.41
N TRP A 140 -7.47 2.21 33.40
CA TRP A 140 -6.13 1.65 33.28
C TRP A 140 -5.09 2.74 33.06
N CYS A 141 -5.34 3.68 32.14
CA CYS A 141 -4.45 4.80 31.86
C CYS A 141 -4.22 5.72 33.07
N LYS A 142 -5.24 5.94 33.90
CA LYS A 142 -5.13 6.72 35.14
C LYS A 142 -4.37 5.98 36.23
N LYS A 143 -4.59 4.67 36.36
CA LYS A 143 -3.99 3.87 37.44
C LYS A 143 -2.55 3.46 37.15
N TYR A 144 -2.22 3.21 35.89
CA TYR A 144 -0.93 2.73 35.43
C TYR A 144 -0.41 3.62 34.29
N PRO A 145 0.06 4.83 34.59
CA PRO A 145 0.53 5.77 33.57
C PRO A 145 1.69 5.21 32.75
N ASP A 146 2.57 4.40 33.36
CA ASP A 146 3.72 3.78 32.67
C ASP A 146 3.32 2.76 31.61
N GLU A 147 2.09 2.23 31.68
CA GLU A 147 1.54 1.26 30.72
C GLU A 147 0.59 1.90 29.71
N ARG A 148 0.33 3.22 29.84
CA ARG A 148 -0.62 3.96 29.00
C ARG A 148 -0.24 3.89 27.53
N ASP A 149 1.00 4.22 27.21
CA ASP A 149 1.50 4.26 25.83
C ASP A 149 1.44 2.85 25.23
N TRP A 150 1.78 1.83 26.03
CA TRP A 150 1.65 0.43 25.60
C TRP A 150 0.19 -0.02 25.38
N LEU A 151 -0.77 0.53 26.12
CA LEU A 151 -2.18 0.21 25.98
C LEU A 151 -2.83 0.86 24.76
N LEU A 152 -2.54 2.15 24.55
CA LEU A 152 -3.13 2.95 23.48
C LEU A 152 -2.44 2.69 22.14
N ASP A 153 -1.12 2.60 22.16
CA ASP A 153 -0.31 2.52 20.95
C ASP A 153 0.16 1.08 20.70
N GLY A 154 0.38 0.30 21.77
CA GLY A 154 0.75 -1.11 21.70
C GLY A 154 2.16 -1.38 22.20
N PRO A 155 2.73 -2.56 21.88
CA PRO A 155 4.13 -2.51 21.49
C PRO A 155 4.32 -1.30 20.60
N LEU A 156 5.50 -0.69 20.67
CA LEU A 156 6.09 -0.25 19.42
C LEU A 156 6.17 -1.51 18.52
N GLN A 157 5.03 -2.02 18.02
CA GLN A 157 4.85 -2.13 16.61
C GLN A 157 5.40 -0.80 16.19
N LYS A 158 6.60 -0.83 15.59
CA LYS A 158 6.94 0.11 14.55
C LYS A 158 5.64 0.77 14.17
N LYS A 159 5.45 2.02 14.56
CA LYS A 159 4.46 2.86 13.93
C LYS A 159 4.49 2.40 12.47
N VAL A 160 3.44 1.71 11.99
CA VAL A 160 3.19 1.68 10.56
C VAL A 160 2.60 3.06 10.25
N GLU A 161 3.29 4.09 10.74
CA GLU A 161 3.00 5.48 10.65
C GLU A 161 4.35 6.07 10.23
N SER A 162 4.37 6.47 8.96
CA SER A 162 5.52 6.92 8.19
C SER A 162 6.50 5.81 7.81
N ALA A 163 6.68 5.62 6.51
CA ALA A 163 7.77 4.90 5.88
C ALA A 163 9.12 5.55 6.21
N THR A 164 9.51 5.56 7.49
CA THR A 164 10.87 5.92 7.90
C THR A 164 11.74 4.70 7.71
N PHE A 165 12.78 4.88 6.90
CA PHE A 165 13.75 3.87 6.51
C PHE A 165 14.50 3.21 7.69
N ASN A 166 14.29 3.69 8.92
CA ASN A 166 15.15 3.53 10.09
C ASN A 166 15.10 2.18 10.82
N VAL A 167 14.43 1.16 10.30
CA VAL A 167 14.25 -0.09 11.07
C VAL A 167 15.02 -1.28 10.54
N ARG A 168 15.70 -1.13 9.40
CA ARG A 168 16.76 -2.05 9.01
C ARG A 168 18.09 -1.32 8.89
N PRO A 169 19.21 -1.97 9.27
CA PRO A 169 20.52 -1.39 9.08
C PRO A 169 20.74 -1.09 7.60
N MET A 170 21.41 0.04 7.34
CA MET A 170 21.79 0.48 5.99
C MET A 170 22.47 -0.67 5.26
N LEU A 171 22.06 -0.87 4.01
CA LEU A 171 22.51 -2.00 3.25
C LEU A 171 23.94 -1.75 2.78
N GLN A 172 24.88 -2.63 3.13
CA GLN A 172 26.25 -2.51 2.65
C GLN A 172 26.31 -2.65 1.12
N GLU A 173 26.94 -1.69 0.46
CA GLU A 173 27.17 -1.71 -0.98
C GLU A 173 28.07 -2.90 -1.37
N ARG A 174 27.69 -3.62 -2.43
CA ARG A 174 28.45 -4.73 -3.00
C ARG A 174 28.26 -4.78 -4.52
N PRO A 175 29.34 -4.95 -5.31
CA PRO A 175 29.32 -4.73 -6.76
C PRO A 175 28.51 -5.74 -7.59
N ASN A 176 28.00 -6.83 -7.01
CA ASN A 176 27.30 -7.89 -7.74
C ASN A 176 25.99 -8.33 -7.07
N ARG A 177 25.30 -7.39 -6.43
CA ARG A 177 24.02 -7.71 -5.79
C ARG A 177 23.00 -8.11 -6.86
N THR A 178 22.31 -9.21 -6.63
CA THR A 178 21.27 -9.71 -7.53
C THR A 178 19.96 -8.95 -7.32
N ILE A 179 19.08 -8.98 -8.32
CA ILE A 179 17.71 -8.47 -8.18
C ILE A 179 16.94 -9.19 -7.07
N ALA A 180 17.22 -10.49 -6.86
CA ALA A 180 16.62 -11.27 -5.77
C ALA A 180 17.01 -10.70 -4.40
N GLU A 181 18.28 -10.42 -4.17
CA GLU A 181 18.76 -9.82 -2.91
C GLU A 181 18.17 -8.43 -2.65
N ARG A 182 18.04 -7.61 -3.70
CA ARG A 182 17.43 -6.29 -3.58
C ARG A 182 15.94 -6.37 -3.27
N LEU A 183 15.21 -7.20 -4.02
CA LEU A 183 13.78 -7.44 -3.78
C LEU A 183 13.54 -8.00 -2.38
N THR A 184 14.31 -9.00 -1.97
CA THR A 184 14.24 -9.60 -0.62
C THR A 184 14.47 -8.55 0.45
N TRP A 185 15.44 -7.65 0.27
CA TRP A 185 15.68 -6.57 1.23
C TRP A 185 14.47 -5.63 1.37
N VAL A 186 13.86 -5.22 0.25
CA VAL A 186 12.68 -4.33 0.26
C VAL A 186 11.45 -5.01 0.87
N ILE A 187 11.21 -6.27 0.53
CA ILE A 187 10.14 -7.08 1.16
C ILE A 187 10.31 -7.07 2.67
N PHE A 188 11.54 -7.19 3.12
CA PHE A 188 11.90 -7.26 4.53
C PHE A 188 11.87 -5.91 5.26
N GLU A 189 12.08 -4.81 4.55
CA GLU A 189 11.80 -3.45 5.03
C GLU A 189 10.30 -3.27 5.25
N TRP A 190 9.51 -3.71 4.27
CA TRP A 190 8.07 -3.47 4.15
C TRP A 190 7.22 -4.39 5.03
N ALA A 191 7.43 -5.68 4.93
CA ALA A 191 6.57 -6.70 5.52
C ALA A 191 6.85 -6.83 7.02
N ALA A 192 5.79 -6.69 7.81
CA ALA A 192 5.83 -6.94 9.25
C ALA A 192 5.90 -8.44 9.61
N PRO A 193 5.17 -9.36 8.92
CA PRO A 193 5.22 -10.78 9.24
C PRO A 193 6.59 -11.42 8.92
N SER A 194 6.90 -12.50 9.63
CA SER A 194 8.14 -13.27 9.43
C SER A 194 7.86 -14.76 9.32
N GLY A 195 8.84 -15.55 8.87
CA GLY A 195 8.69 -16.99 8.70
C GLY A 195 7.61 -17.34 7.67
N GLU A 196 6.79 -18.35 7.96
CA GLU A 196 5.76 -18.84 7.03
C GLU A 196 4.61 -17.84 6.81
N GLU A 197 4.34 -16.98 7.80
CA GLU A 197 3.31 -15.94 7.69
C GLU A 197 3.66 -14.88 6.64
N LEU A 198 4.95 -14.65 6.39
CA LEU A 198 5.42 -13.73 5.36
C LEU A 198 4.98 -14.19 3.96
N PHE A 199 5.12 -15.47 3.66
CA PHE A 199 4.82 -15.96 2.31
C PHE A 199 3.32 -15.93 2.03
N ARG A 200 2.49 -16.27 3.02
CA ARG A 200 1.03 -16.11 2.93
C ARG A 200 0.64 -14.64 2.76
N TYR A 201 1.28 -13.73 3.50
CA TYR A 201 1.05 -12.29 3.35
C TYR A 201 1.37 -11.81 1.94
N LEU A 202 2.50 -12.22 1.36
CA LEU A 202 2.90 -11.82 0.01
C LEU A 202 1.99 -12.41 -1.08
N GLU A 203 1.53 -13.64 -0.90
CA GLU A 203 0.52 -14.26 -1.76
C GLU A 203 -0.80 -13.48 -1.73
N GLU A 204 -1.29 -13.13 -0.54
CA GLU A 204 -2.47 -12.28 -0.35
C GLU A 204 -2.30 -10.91 -1.03
N LYS A 205 -1.13 -10.27 -0.85
CA LYS A 205 -0.81 -8.97 -1.48
C LYS A 205 -0.73 -9.04 -3.01
N SER A 206 -0.43 -10.22 -3.55
CA SER A 206 -0.48 -10.49 -4.98
C SER A 206 -1.88 -10.88 -5.49
N ASN A 207 -2.91 -10.86 -4.64
CA ASN A 207 -4.24 -11.39 -4.91
C ASN A 207 -4.21 -12.86 -5.39
N GLY A 208 -3.27 -13.65 -4.89
CA GLY A 208 -3.04 -15.04 -5.30
C GLY A 208 -2.38 -15.23 -6.67
N THR A 209 -1.96 -14.16 -7.35
CA THR A 209 -1.28 -14.24 -8.65
C THR A 209 0.09 -14.90 -8.53
N VAL A 210 0.77 -14.70 -7.40
CA VAL A 210 2.08 -15.31 -7.10
C VAL A 210 1.93 -16.23 -5.88
N PRO A 211 2.11 -17.55 -6.03
CA PRO A 211 1.98 -18.50 -4.93
C PRO A 211 2.97 -18.26 -3.80
N ALA A 212 2.57 -18.58 -2.56
CA ALA A 212 3.45 -18.48 -1.39
C ALA A 212 4.77 -19.25 -1.54
N ASP A 213 4.73 -20.43 -2.16
CA ASP A 213 5.95 -21.24 -2.39
C ASP A 213 6.92 -20.53 -3.35
N ASP A 214 6.44 -19.85 -4.39
CA ASP A 214 7.32 -19.11 -5.30
C ASP A 214 7.98 -17.92 -4.59
N TRP A 215 7.26 -17.20 -3.73
CA TRP A 215 7.85 -16.16 -2.87
C TRP A 215 8.96 -16.73 -1.99
N LYS A 216 8.73 -17.90 -1.39
CA LYS A 216 9.71 -18.60 -0.57
C LYS A 216 10.97 -18.95 -1.36
N GLN A 217 10.82 -19.52 -2.56
CA GLN A 217 11.95 -19.89 -3.42
C GLN A 217 12.80 -18.67 -3.82
N VAL A 218 12.19 -17.51 -4.03
CA VAL A 218 12.92 -16.27 -4.35
C VAL A 218 13.62 -15.69 -3.13
N ILE A 219 12.97 -15.70 -1.96
CA ILE A 219 13.53 -15.17 -0.71
C ILE A 219 14.73 -15.99 -0.23
N ILE A 220 14.72 -17.32 -0.41
CA ILE A 220 15.88 -18.18 -0.13
C ILE A 220 16.92 -18.19 -1.27
N HIS A 221 16.72 -17.38 -2.31
CA HIS A 221 17.59 -17.26 -3.49
C HIS A 221 17.73 -18.56 -4.32
N ALA A 222 16.74 -19.45 -4.25
CA ALA A 222 16.68 -20.67 -5.07
C ALA A 222 16.13 -20.41 -6.48
N LYS A 223 15.32 -19.36 -6.67
CA LYS A 223 14.79 -18.90 -7.97
C LYS A 223 15.02 -17.40 -8.18
N PRO A 224 15.17 -16.93 -9.42
CA PRO A 224 15.12 -15.51 -9.71
C PRO A 224 13.69 -14.95 -9.54
N PRO A 225 13.53 -13.69 -9.13
CA PRO A 225 12.22 -13.06 -9.02
C PRO A 225 11.56 -12.89 -10.38
N SER A 226 10.23 -13.06 -10.42
CA SER A 226 9.43 -12.77 -11.61
C SER A 226 9.09 -11.28 -11.71
N ALA A 227 8.75 -10.80 -12.90
CA ALA A 227 8.26 -9.43 -13.08
C ALA A 227 6.99 -9.15 -12.26
N ALA A 228 6.12 -10.15 -12.08
CA ALA A 228 4.92 -10.04 -11.26
C ALA A 228 5.25 -9.78 -9.78
N MET A 229 6.29 -10.41 -9.24
CA MET A 229 6.75 -10.16 -7.87
C MET A 229 7.28 -8.74 -7.69
N VAL A 230 8.06 -8.25 -8.66
CA VAL A 230 8.57 -6.87 -8.64
C VAL A 230 7.42 -5.88 -8.73
N ALA A 231 6.42 -6.14 -9.59
CA ALA A 231 5.22 -5.31 -9.70
C ALA A 231 4.44 -5.23 -8.39
N VAL A 232 4.20 -6.37 -7.73
CA VAL A 232 3.52 -6.41 -6.42
C VAL A 232 4.27 -5.54 -5.41
N VAL A 233 5.60 -5.67 -5.30
CA VAL A 233 6.37 -4.81 -4.40
C VAL A 233 6.30 -3.34 -4.84
N GLY A 234 6.30 -3.07 -6.14
CA GLY A 234 6.17 -1.71 -6.69
C GLY A 234 4.89 -1.00 -6.33
N ASP A 235 3.77 -1.73 -6.28
CA ASP A 235 2.47 -1.17 -5.88
C ASP A 235 2.49 -0.69 -4.43
N TYR A 236 3.22 -1.37 -3.54
CA TYR A 236 3.31 -1.01 -2.12
C TYR A 236 4.55 -0.16 -1.75
N ARG A 237 5.58 -0.18 -2.61
CA ARG A 237 6.89 0.44 -2.40
C ARG A 237 7.45 1.02 -3.72
N PRO A 238 6.76 1.99 -4.34
CA PRO A 238 7.13 2.50 -5.66
C PRO A 238 8.50 3.19 -5.69
N HIS A 239 8.97 3.69 -4.54
CA HIS A 239 10.24 4.40 -4.40
C HIS A 239 11.47 3.49 -4.39
N PHE A 240 11.31 2.17 -4.40
CA PHE A 240 12.42 1.22 -4.48
C PHE A 240 12.54 0.51 -5.83
N ILE A 241 11.60 0.71 -6.76
CA ILE A 241 11.54 -0.08 -8.00
C ILE A 241 12.77 0.11 -8.87
N GLU A 242 13.21 1.35 -9.04
CA GLU A 242 14.40 1.65 -9.83
C GLU A 242 15.62 0.96 -9.22
N TRP A 243 15.80 1.08 -7.91
CA TRP A 243 16.90 0.43 -7.21
C TRP A 243 16.81 -1.10 -7.26
N ILE A 244 15.62 -1.70 -7.11
CA ILE A 244 15.43 -3.15 -7.24
C ILE A 244 15.91 -3.63 -8.61
N ILE A 245 15.52 -2.94 -9.68
CA ILE A 245 15.83 -3.36 -11.05
C ILE A 245 17.30 -3.09 -11.40
N MET A 246 17.76 -1.86 -11.19
CA MET A 246 19.05 -1.38 -11.68
C MET A 246 20.19 -1.50 -10.67
N GLY A 247 19.87 -1.58 -9.37
CA GLY A 247 20.86 -1.53 -8.29
C GLY A 247 21.36 -0.12 -7.95
N VAL A 248 20.87 0.89 -8.65
CA VAL A 248 21.18 2.31 -8.48
C VAL A 248 19.91 3.14 -8.70
N THR A 249 19.88 4.36 -8.21
CA THR A 249 18.79 5.32 -8.47
C THR A 249 19.28 6.49 -9.31
N THR A 250 18.44 7.00 -10.20
CA THR A 250 18.76 8.16 -11.06
C THR A 250 17.76 9.31 -10.87
N GLY A 251 16.57 9.03 -10.31
CA GLY A 251 15.50 10.01 -10.17
C GLY A 251 15.27 10.51 -8.75
N ASP A 252 14.73 11.73 -8.65
CA ASP A 252 14.33 12.40 -7.41
C ASP A 252 13.12 11.78 -6.68
N GLY A 253 12.64 10.61 -7.10
CA GLY A 253 11.53 9.89 -6.45
C GLY A 253 11.90 8.51 -5.91
N GLN A 254 13.17 8.12 -6.04
CA GLN A 254 13.65 6.78 -5.71
C GLN A 254 14.62 6.83 -4.53
N VAL A 255 14.70 5.73 -3.80
CA VAL A 255 15.53 5.59 -2.60
C VAL A 255 16.57 4.53 -2.87
N ASP A 256 17.83 4.90 -2.71
CA ASP A 256 18.93 3.97 -2.66
C ASP A 256 19.21 3.60 -1.19
N PRO A 257 18.87 2.37 -0.76
CA PRO A 257 19.09 1.91 0.61
C PRO A 257 20.57 1.72 1.00
N THR A 258 21.50 1.90 0.05
CA THR A 258 22.95 1.84 0.27
C THR A 258 23.58 3.23 0.43
N ASP A 259 22.87 4.30 0.02
CA ASP A 259 23.32 5.68 0.11
C ASP A 259 22.59 6.43 1.24
N LYS A 260 23.36 6.87 2.22
CA LYS A 260 22.85 7.65 3.35
C LYS A 260 22.20 8.96 2.90
N GLU A 261 22.76 9.63 1.89
CA GLU A 261 22.22 10.91 1.43
C GLU A 261 20.86 10.71 0.75
N SER A 262 20.72 9.65 -0.06
CA SER A 262 19.44 9.23 -0.64
C SER A 262 18.38 8.96 0.44
N ILE A 263 18.74 8.24 1.51
CA ILE A 263 17.86 7.94 2.64
C ILE A 263 17.44 9.23 3.38
N ASP A 264 18.38 10.11 3.68
CA ASP A 264 18.12 11.35 4.43
C ASP A 264 17.23 12.31 3.60
N LYS A 265 17.48 12.42 2.29
CA LYS A 265 16.62 13.15 1.35
C LYS A 265 15.21 12.60 1.34
N TRP A 266 15.05 11.28 1.27
CA TRP A 266 13.74 10.64 1.30
C TRP A 266 12.99 10.91 2.61
N ASN A 267 13.63 10.70 3.75
CA ASN A 267 13.03 10.93 5.07
C ASN A 267 12.59 12.40 5.23
N THR A 268 13.39 13.35 4.72
CA THR A 268 13.05 14.77 4.72
C THR A 268 11.78 15.05 3.91
N ARG A 269 11.70 14.53 2.68
CA ARG A 269 10.51 14.69 1.83
C ARG A 269 9.28 14.05 2.45
N LEU A 270 9.42 12.88 3.05
CA LEU A 270 8.34 12.17 3.73
C LEU A 270 7.80 13.02 4.89
N GLN A 271 8.70 13.59 5.69
CA GLN A 271 8.34 14.47 6.81
C GLN A 271 7.62 15.73 6.30
N GLU A 272 8.09 16.34 5.22
CA GLU A 272 7.44 17.50 4.60
C GLU A 272 6.02 17.18 4.11
N GLN A 273 5.84 16.03 3.44
CA GLN A 273 4.52 15.57 3.00
C GLN A 273 3.59 15.34 4.19
N TRP A 274 4.10 14.70 5.25
CA TRP A 274 3.33 14.43 6.46
C TRP A 274 2.91 15.73 7.15
N ASN A 275 3.83 16.69 7.27
CA ASN A 275 3.53 18.01 7.83
C ASN A 275 2.45 18.74 7.02
N ARG A 276 2.47 18.64 5.68
CA ARG A 276 1.43 19.24 4.82
C ARG A 276 0.06 18.63 5.07
N VAL A 277 -0.04 17.30 5.08
CA VAL A 277 -1.30 16.58 5.33
C VAL A 277 -1.82 16.87 6.74
N PHE A 278 -0.93 16.80 7.74
CA PHE A 278 -1.27 17.08 9.12
C PHE A 278 -1.80 18.51 9.30
N ASN A 279 -1.13 19.50 8.75
CA ASN A 279 -1.58 20.89 8.81
C ASN A 279 -2.93 21.07 8.13
N MET A 280 -3.15 20.45 6.97
CA MET A 280 -4.44 20.48 6.25
C MET A 280 -5.58 19.90 7.11
N LEU A 281 -5.35 18.76 7.77
CA LEU A 281 -6.34 18.14 8.65
C LEU A 281 -6.64 19.00 9.89
N MET A 282 -5.62 19.59 10.49
CA MET A 282 -5.78 20.47 11.65
C MET A 282 -6.55 21.75 11.29
N THR A 283 -6.29 22.34 10.13
CA THR A 283 -7.05 23.51 9.64
C THR A 283 -8.51 23.15 9.33
N ALA A 284 -8.76 22.00 8.69
CA ALA A 284 -10.13 21.55 8.41
C ALA A 284 -10.96 21.36 9.68
N ARG A 285 -10.35 20.78 10.74
CA ARG A 285 -11.01 20.60 12.04
C ARG A 285 -11.36 21.94 12.70
N GLN A 286 -10.45 22.91 12.67
CA GLN A 286 -10.71 24.25 13.23
C GLN A 286 -11.88 24.95 12.53
N GLN A 287 -11.98 24.83 11.20
CA GLN A 287 -13.08 25.41 10.43
C GLN A 287 -14.42 24.76 10.74
N GLN A 288 -14.44 23.46 11.05
CA GLN A 288 -15.65 22.75 11.43
C GLN A 288 -16.15 23.19 12.82
N ASP A 289 -15.24 23.33 13.79
CA ASP A 289 -15.55 23.83 15.14
C ASP A 289 -16.03 25.31 15.14
N GLU A 290 -15.71 26.08 14.09
CA GLU A 290 -16.21 27.44 13.88
C GLU A 290 -17.59 27.47 13.20
N CYS A 291 -17.92 26.50 12.35
CA CYS A 291 -19.25 26.40 11.72
C CYS A 291 -20.33 25.87 12.66
N ASP A 292 -19.95 25.10 13.69
CA ASP A 292 -20.86 24.51 14.67
C ASP A 292 -21.22 25.46 15.84
N LYS A 293 -20.68 26.69 15.84
CA LYS A 293 -20.95 27.75 16.83
C LYS A 293 -21.94 28.79 16.31
#